data_AF-A0AB39SPJ6-F1
#
_entry.id   AF-A0AB39SPJ6-F1
#
_cell.length_a   1.000
_cell.length_b   1.000
_cell.length_c   1.000
_cell.angle_alpha   90.00
_cell.angle_beta   90.00
_cell.angle_gamma   90.00
#
_symmetry.space_group_name_H-M   'P 1'
#
loop_
_entity.id
_entity.type
_entity.pdbx_description
1 polymer ?
#
loop_
_entity_poly.entity_id
_entity_poly.type
_entity_poly.pdbx_seq_one_letter_code
_entity_poly.pdbx_strand_id
1 'polypeptide(L)'
;MANWRRSLTDGFWAWDRALGGQRPPTRIQKWAARHPVGTGLCAAVPSTLFLLLLSREEEPDDPLFAVMSGLLMGLIFGLTAISERLRQRRLKRLGMWNGS
;
A
#
# COMPACT_ATOMS: atom_id res chain seq x y z
N MET A 1 0.76 1.61 -26.78
CA MET A 1 0.54 1.11 -25.39
C MET A 1 1.67 1.51 -24.43
N ALA A 2 2.95 1.45 -24.83
CA ALA A 2 4.08 1.83 -23.95
C ALA A 2 4.07 3.31 -23.51
N ASN A 3 3.57 4.20 -24.38
CA ASN A 3 3.38 5.62 -24.17
C ASN A 3 2.34 5.96 -23.09
N TRP A 4 1.22 5.22 -23.04
CA TRP A 4 0.18 5.45 -22.02
C TRP A 4 0.64 5.02 -20.62
N ARG A 5 1.29 3.85 -20.52
CA ARG A 5 1.87 3.38 -19.25
C ARG A 5 2.93 4.34 -18.69
N ARG A 6 3.80 4.89 -19.55
CA ARG A 6 4.79 5.90 -19.15
C ARG A 6 4.11 7.17 -18.65
N SER A 7 3.14 7.70 -19.40
CA SER A 7 2.38 8.89 -19.02
C SER A 7 1.72 8.76 -17.64
N LEU A 8 1.06 7.63 -17.35
CA LEU A 8 0.48 7.37 -16.04
C LEU A 8 1.52 7.30 -14.92
N THR A 9 2.65 6.65 -15.20
CA THR A 9 3.74 6.50 -14.22
C THR A 9 4.35 7.87 -13.91
N ASP A 10 4.56 8.70 -14.94
CA ASP A 10 5.11 10.05 -14.80
C ASP A 10 4.13 10.98 -14.07
N GLY A 11 2.84 10.87 -14.36
CA GLY A 11 1.77 11.57 -13.65
C GLY A 11 1.71 11.20 -12.18
N PHE A 12 1.75 9.90 -11.87
CA PHE A 12 1.83 9.41 -10.49
C PHE A 12 3.06 9.98 -9.75
N TRP A 13 4.24 9.95 -10.37
CA TRP A 13 5.45 10.47 -9.75
C TRP A 13 5.51 12.01 -9.68
N ALA A 14 4.78 12.71 -10.54
CA ALA A 14 4.60 14.16 -10.44
C ALA A 14 3.70 14.50 -9.24
N TRP A 15 2.61 13.77 -9.08
CA TRP A 15 1.71 13.90 -7.94
C TRP A 15 2.39 13.54 -6.61
N ASP A 16 3.11 12.42 -6.56
CA ASP A 16 3.93 12.02 -5.40
C ASP A 16 4.94 13.11 -5.02
N ARG A 17 5.60 13.73 -6.00
CA ARG A 17 6.50 14.87 -5.76
C ARG A 17 5.75 16.06 -5.15
N ALA A 18 4.58 16.41 -5.67
CA ALA A 18 3.76 17.52 -5.16
C ALA A 18 3.32 17.29 -3.70
N LEU A 19 3.03 16.04 -3.33
CA LEU A 19 2.67 15.66 -1.97
C LEU A 19 3.88 15.49 -1.02
N GLY A 20 5.09 15.85 -1.46
CA GLY A 20 6.30 15.76 -0.64
C GLY A 20 6.96 14.40 -0.63
N GLY A 21 6.78 13.59 -1.68
CA GLY A 21 7.42 12.27 -1.87
C GLY A 21 8.95 12.30 -1.91
N GLN A 22 9.56 13.50 -1.99
CA GLN A 22 11.01 13.71 -1.84
C GLN A 22 11.50 13.76 -0.39
N ARG A 23 10.60 13.79 0.59
CA ARG A 23 10.97 13.76 2.01
C ARG A 23 11.60 12.41 2.39
N PRO A 24 12.54 12.39 3.36
CA PRO A 24 13.12 11.16 3.86
C PRO A 24 12.03 10.24 4.45
N PRO A 25 12.11 8.92 4.21
CA PRO A 25 11.08 7.99 4.64
C PRO A 25 11.06 7.84 6.16
N THR A 26 9.86 7.75 6.74
CA THR A 26 9.67 7.51 8.18
C THR A 26 10.02 6.06 8.54
N ARG A 27 10.18 5.76 9.85
CA ARG A 27 10.43 4.38 10.32
C ARG A 27 9.37 3.39 9.84
N ILE A 28 8.10 3.80 9.87
CA ILE A 28 6.96 2.99 9.42
C ILE A 28 7.03 2.75 7.91
N GLN A 29 7.32 3.78 7.12
CA GLN A 29 7.47 3.65 5.66
C GLN A 29 8.65 2.74 5.28
N LYS A 30 9.77 2.81 6.00
CA LYS A 30 10.91 1.89 5.83
C LYS A 30 10.51 0.45 6.13
N TRP A 31 9.79 0.24 7.23
CA TRP A 31 9.29 -1.09 7.60
C TRP A 31 8.32 -1.64 6.56
N ALA A 32 7.33 -0.84 6.16
CA ALA A 32 6.33 -1.24 5.18
C ALA A 32 6.98 -1.62 3.84
N ALA A 33 7.90 -0.80 3.34
CA ALA A 33 8.67 -1.10 2.14
C ALA A 33 9.50 -2.39 2.24
N ARG A 34 9.99 -2.76 3.42
CA ARG A 34 10.72 -4.03 3.63
C ARG A 34 9.78 -5.24 3.68
N HIS A 35 8.57 -5.06 4.20
CA HIS A 35 7.61 -6.14 4.42
C HIS A 35 6.26 -5.86 3.73
N PRO A 36 6.18 -5.87 2.39
CA PRO A 36 4.93 -5.58 1.68
C PRO A 36 3.83 -6.60 1.98
N VAL A 37 4.19 -7.90 2.07
CA VAL A 37 3.25 -8.96 2.47
C VAL A 37 2.80 -8.78 3.92
N GLY A 38 3.75 -8.51 4.83
CA GLY A 38 3.43 -8.23 6.23
C GLY A 38 2.51 -7.02 6.39
N THR A 39 2.75 -5.94 5.64
CA THR A 39 1.90 -4.74 5.64
C THR A 39 0.49 -5.06 5.15
N GLY A 40 0.38 -5.83 4.06
CA GLY A 40 -0.92 -6.28 3.55
C GLY A 40 -1.67 -7.13 4.57
N LEU A 41 -1.00 -8.09 5.20
CA LEU A 41 -1.61 -8.93 6.24
C LEU A 41 -2.03 -8.11 7.48
N CYS A 42 -1.21 -7.16 7.92
CA CYS A 42 -1.54 -6.25 9.03
C CYS A 42 -2.76 -5.37 8.75
N ALA A 43 -3.10 -5.12 7.48
CA ALA A 43 -4.35 -4.44 7.11
C ALA A 43 -5.50 -5.44 6.95
N ALA A 44 -5.27 -6.54 6.23
CA ALA A 44 -6.31 -7.51 5.90
C ALA A 44 -6.92 -8.18 7.13
N VAL A 45 -6.09 -8.64 8.07
CA VAL A 45 -6.55 -9.42 9.23
C VAL A 45 -7.44 -8.59 10.15
N PRO A 46 -7.02 -7.40 10.64
CA PRO A 46 -7.89 -6.58 11.47
C PRO A 46 -9.15 -6.12 10.76
N SER A 47 -9.08 -5.77 9.47
CA SER A 47 -10.27 -5.38 8.69
C SER A 47 -11.27 -6.52 8.55
N THR A 48 -10.79 -7.74 8.26
CA THR A 48 -11.66 -8.93 8.17
C THR A 48 -12.33 -9.19 9.51
N LEU A 49 -11.56 -9.22 10.60
CA LEU A 49 -12.07 -9.48 11.94
C LEU A 49 -13.08 -8.41 12.39
N PHE A 50 -12.80 -7.14 12.09
CA PHE A 50 -13.70 -6.04 12.39
C PHE A 50 -15.03 -6.16 11.64
N LEU A 51 -15.00 -6.50 10.35
CA LEU A 51 -16.23 -6.70 9.57
C LEU A 51 -17.00 -7.93 10.02
N LEU A 52 -16.31 -9.03 10.33
CA LEU A 52 -16.95 -10.22 10.91
C LEU A 52 -17.60 -9.91 12.27
N LEU A 53 -17.00 -9.04 13.09
CA LEU A 53 -17.59 -8.62 14.36
C LEU A 53 -18.85 -7.76 14.16
N LEU A 54 -18.94 -7.02 13.05
CA LEU A 54 -20.11 -6.20 12.71
C LEU A 54 -21.22 -6.99 12.02
N SER A 55 -20.90 -8.15 11.45
CA SER A 55 -21.88 -9.01 10.80
C SER A 55 -22.92 -9.53 11.78
N ARG A 56 -24.18 -9.49 11.34
CA ARG A 56 -25.31 -10.05 12.08
C ARG A 56 -25.50 -11.49 11.64
N GLU A 57 -25.80 -12.39 12.56
CA GLU A 57 -25.91 -13.83 12.31
C GLU A 57 -26.94 -14.24 11.23
N GLU A 58 -27.81 -13.34 10.79
CA GLU A 58 -28.94 -13.64 9.90
C GLU A 58 -28.61 -13.54 8.40
N GLU A 59 -27.50 -12.94 7.97
CA GLU A 59 -27.15 -12.82 6.55
C GLU A 59 -26.06 -13.83 6.14
N PRO A 60 -26.34 -14.75 5.19
CA PRO A 60 -25.39 -15.81 4.81
C PRO A 60 -24.17 -15.29 4.00
N ASP A 61 -24.26 -14.10 3.39
CA ASP A 61 -23.20 -13.52 2.56
C ASP A 61 -22.17 -12.70 3.36
N ASP A 62 -22.47 -12.39 4.61
CA ASP A 62 -21.69 -11.58 5.53
C ASP A 62 -20.24 -12.02 5.74
N PRO A 63 -19.94 -13.33 5.92
CA PRO A 63 -18.57 -13.79 6.09
C PRO A 63 -17.74 -13.62 4.82
N LEU A 64 -18.35 -13.86 3.65
CA LEU A 64 -17.68 -13.75 2.37
C LEU A 64 -17.38 -12.29 2.04
N PHE A 65 -18.33 -11.40 2.32
CA PHE A 65 -18.13 -9.95 2.18
C PHE A 65 -16.98 -9.44 3.06
N ALA A 66 -16.93 -9.88 4.32
CA ALA A 66 -15.85 -9.51 5.25
C ALA A 66 -14.47 -9.98 4.76
N VAL A 67 -14.37 -11.23 4.29
CA VAL A 67 -13.13 -11.80 3.74
C VAL A 67 -12.70 -11.06 2.48
N MET A 68 -13.60 -10.81 1.53
CA MET A 68 -13.29 -10.09 0.29
C MET A 68 -12.84 -8.66 0.56
N SER A 69 -13.49 -7.97 1.50
CA SER A 69 -13.11 -6.62 1.92
C SER A 69 -11.74 -6.59 2.60
N GLY A 70 -11.46 -7.56 3.47
CA GLY A 70 -10.14 -7.73 4.09
C GLY A 70 -9.03 -8.00 3.06
N LEU A 71 -9.27 -8.89 2.10
CA LEU A 71 -8.33 -9.17 1.01
C LEU A 71 -8.07 -7.93 0.16
N LEU A 72 -9.12 -7.16 -0.17
CA LEU A 72 -9.00 -5.91 -0.90
C LEU A 72 -8.14 -4.90 -0.14
N MET A 73 -8.38 -4.73 1.16
CA MET A 73 -7.54 -3.87 2.02
C MET A 73 -6.09 -4.35 2.05
N GLY A 74 -5.86 -5.64 2.23
CA GLY A 74 -4.52 -6.22 2.22
C GLY A 74 -3.79 -5.97 0.89
N LEU A 75 -4.50 -6.12 -0.23
CA LEU A 75 -3.96 -5.83 -1.56
C LEU A 75 -3.58 -4.35 -1.70
N ILE A 76 -4.47 -3.42 -1.32
CA ILE A 76 -4.22 -1.98 -1.40
C ILE A 76 -2.97 -1.60 -0.58
N PHE A 77 -2.90 -2.07 0.67
CA PHE A 77 -1.77 -1.77 1.55
C PHE A 77 -0.47 -2.45 1.10
N GLY A 78 -0.55 -3.68 0.60
CA GLY A 78 0.60 -4.38 0.01
C GLY A 78 1.15 -3.68 -1.23
N LEU A 79 0.27 -3.24 -2.14
CA LEU A 79 0.66 -2.46 -3.33
C LEU A 79 1.23 -1.09 -2.96
N THR A 80 0.66 -0.44 -1.93
CA THR A 80 1.20 0.81 -1.38
C THR A 80 2.61 0.61 -0.83
N ALA A 81 2.84 -0.47 -0.09
CA ALA A 81 4.17 -0.83 0.42
C ALA A 81 5.18 -1.14 -0.70
N ILE A 82 4.75 -1.78 -1.79
CA ILE A 82 5.59 -1.99 -2.98
C ILE A 82 5.92 -0.65 -3.66
N SER A 83 4.93 0.22 -3.81
CA SER A 83 5.13 1.57 -4.35
C SER A 83 6.11 2.37 -3.51
N GLU A 84 6.00 2.27 -2.18
CA GLU A 84 6.92 2.91 -1.24
C GLU A 84 8.35 2.36 -1.36
N ARG A 85 8.51 1.04 -1.59
CA ARG A 85 9.82 0.44 -1.91
C ARG A 85 10.41 1.02 -3.20
N LEU A 86 9.60 1.25 -4.23
CA LEU A 86 10.06 1.87 -5.48
C LEU A 86 10.44 3.34 -5.26
N ARG A 87 9.66 4.09 -4.48
CA ARG A 87 9.96 5.46 -4.07
C ARG A 87 11.31 5.51 -3.36
N GLN A 88 11.51 4.66 -2.36
CA GLN A 88 12.77 4.54 -1.62
C GLN A 88 13.98 4.22 -2.51
N ARG A 89 13.83 3.33 -3.50
CA ARG A 89 14.87 3.05 -4.50
C ARG A 89 15.15 4.27 -5.38
N ARG A 90 14.12 5.01 -5.78
CA ARG A 90 14.26 6.25 -6.55
C ARG A 90 14.99 7.33 -5.75
N LEU A 91 14.64 7.53 -4.47
CA LEU A 91 15.32 8.49 -3.59
C LEU A 91 16.82 8.19 -3.46
N LYS A 92 17.16 6.91 -3.30
CA LYS A 92 18.57 6.46 -3.30
C LYS A 92 19.28 6.75 -4.62
N ARG A 93 18.65 6.45 -5.76
CA ARG A 93 19.22 6.73 -7.08
C ARG A 93 19.45 8.22 -7.35
N LEU A 94 18.60 9.08 -6.79
CA LEU A 94 18.71 10.53 -6.92
C LEU A 94 19.68 11.15 -5.89
N GLY A 95 20.31 10.36 -5.02
CA GLY A 95 21.20 10.87 -3.96
C GLY A 95 20.48 11.66 -2.86
N MET A 96 19.14 11.64 -2.83
CA MET A 96 18.34 12.41 -1.87
C MET A 96 18.19 11.69 -0.52
N TRP A 97 18.51 10.40 -0.45
CA TRP A 97 18.46 9.62 0.79
C TRP A 97 19.41 8.43 0.75
N ASN A 98 20.17 8.24 1.83
CA ASN A 98 21.31 7.33 1.87
C ASN A 98 20.94 5.92 2.38
N GLY A 99 19.68 5.70 2.78
CA GLY A 99 19.23 4.42 3.33
C GLY A 99 19.32 4.30 4.86
N SER A 100 19.88 5.31 5.55
CA SER A 100 19.83 5.45 7.01
C SER A 100 18.40 5.65 7.48
#